data_AF-A0A6C0GUX4-F1
#
_entry.id   AF-A0A6C0GUX4-F1
#
_cell.length_a   1.000
_cell.length_b   1.000
_cell.length_c   1.000
_cell.angle_alpha   90.00
_cell.angle_beta   90.00
_cell.angle_gamma   90.00
#
_symmetry.space_group_name_H-M   'P 1'
#
loop_
_entity.id
_entity.type
_entity.pdbx_description
1 polymer ?
#
loop_
_entity_poly.entity_id
_entity_poly.type
_entity_poly.pdbx_seq_one_letter_code
_entity_poly.pdbx_strand_id
1 'polypeptide(L)' 'MLYMFKFIVPEAKQEKVIDMFKKHELSARKSKNGNYVSLTAQIFMRSSQEVIDVYKKASAIEGLIAL' A
#
# COMPACT_ATOMS: atom_id res chain seq x y z
N MET A 1 15.14 4.77 -8.00
CA MET A 1 14.13 5.77 -8.39
C MET A 1 13.03 5.81 -7.33
N LEU A 2 12.44 6.98 -7.08
CA LEU A 2 11.35 7.10 -6.12
C LEU A 2 10.04 6.66 -6.78
N TYR A 3 9.34 5.71 -6.17
CA TYR A 3 8.03 5.25 -6.60
C TYR A 3 6.99 5.58 -5.55
N MET A 4 5.83 6.00 -6.01
CA MET A 4 4.66 6.21 -5.18
C MET A 4 3.67 5.07 -5.44
N PHE A 5 3.32 4.36 -4.39
CA PHE A 5 2.33 3.30 -4.42
C PHE A 5 1.08 3.78 -3.72
N LYS A 6 -0.07 3.58 -4.35
CA LYS A 6 -1.35 3.91 -3.74
C LYS A 6 -2.20 2.65 -3.65
N PHE A 7 -2.58 2.31 -2.43
CA PHE A 7 -3.40 1.15 -2.14
C PHE A 7 -4.70 1.60 -1.49
N ILE A 8 -5.81 1.00 -1.88
CA ILE A 8 -7.10 1.17 -1.22
C ILE A 8 -7.45 -0.17 -0.61
N VAL A 9 -7.67 -0.20 0.70
CA VAL A 9 -7.85 -1.45 1.45
C VAL A 9 -9.02 -1.26 2.43
N PRO A 10 -9.76 -2.32 2.77
CA PRO A 10 -10.79 -2.25 3.81
C PRO A 10 -10.16 -1.84 5.15
N GLU A 11 -10.84 -1.01 5.95
CA GLU A 11 -10.28 -0.52 7.23
C GLU A 11 -9.76 -1.65 8.13
N ALA A 12 -10.47 -2.78 8.17
CA ALA A 12 -10.11 -3.98 8.94
C ALA A 12 -8.76 -4.62 8.52
N LYS A 13 -8.25 -4.33 7.32
CA LYS A 13 -6.98 -4.87 6.80
C LYS A 13 -5.88 -3.82 6.68
N GLN A 14 -6.12 -2.57 7.12
CA GLN A 14 -5.15 -1.48 6.98
C GLN A 14 -3.82 -1.79 7.69
N GLU A 15 -3.87 -2.39 8.88
CA GLU A 15 -2.68 -2.68 9.69
C GLU A 15 -1.73 -3.63 8.98
N LYS A 16 -2.23 -4.62 8.22
CA LYS A 16 -1.38 -5.55 7.46
C LYS A 16 -0.54 -4.82 6.41
N VAL A 17 -1.12 -3.80 5.79
CA VAL A 17 -0.44 -3.01 4.75
C VAL A 17 0.53 -2.04 5.39
N ILE A 18 0.13 -1.39 6.49
CA ILE A 18 1.02 -0.52 7.26
C ILE A 18 2.23 -1.31 7.77
N ASP A 19 2.04 -2.53 8.27
CA ASP A 19 3.15 -3.37 8.73
C ASP A 19 4.10 -3.76 7.58
N MET A 20 3.55 -4.11 6.42
CA MET A 20 4.33 -4.39 5.20
C MET A 20 5.22 -3.22 4.78
N PHE A 21 4.79 -1.98 5.02
CA PHE A 21 5.52 -0.76 4.67
C PHE A 21 6.06 0.01 5.88
N LYS A 22 6.12 -0.59 7.07
CA LYS A 22 6.47 0.07 8.36
C LYS A 22 7.83 0.77 8.37
N LYS A 23 8.74 0.34 7.48
CA LYS A 23 10.09 0.91 7.31
C LYS A 23 10.14 2.07 6.31
N HIS A 24 9.01 2.47 5.74
CA HIS A 24 8.90 3.49 4.71
C HIS A 24 7.89 4.57 5.11
N GLU A 25 8.01 5.75 4.52
CA GLU A 25 7.01 6.80 4.70
C GLU A 25 5.70 6.38 4.03
N LEU A 26 4.68 6.19 4.87
CA LEU A 26 3.35 5.81 4.46
C LEU A 26 2.33 6.79 5.05
N SER A 27 1.47 7.32 4.18
CA SER A 27 0.36 8.19 4.53
C SER A 27 -0.95 7.41 4.44
N ALA A 28 -1.72 7.41 5.52
CA ALA A 28 -3.03 6.77 5.58
C ALA A 28 -4.14 7.83 5.59
N ARG A 29 -5.12 7.68 4.69
CA ARG A 29 -6.31 8.53 4.59
C ARG A 29 -7.57 7.68 4.62
N LYS A 30 -8.39 7.85 5.65
CA LYS A 30 -9.69 7.20 5.74
C LYS A 30 -10.64 7.71 4.64
N SER A 31 -11.44 6.81 4.07
CA SER A 31 -12.49 7.19 3.11
C SER A 31 -13.64 7.90 3.82
N LYS A 32 -14.40 8.69 3.05
CA LYS A 32 -15.54 9.47 3.54
C LYS A 32 -16.61 8.64 4.27
N ASN A 33 -16.72 7.36 3.93
CA ASN A 33 -17.70 6.43 4.48
C ASN A 33 -17.11 5.44 5.51
N GLY A 34 -15.82 5.57 5.87
CA GLY A 34 -15.15 4.71 6.86
C GLY A 34 -14.80 3.29 6.41
N ASN A 35 -15.47 2.74 5.39
CA ASN A 35 -15.28 1.35 4.97
C ASN A 35 -13.89 1.03 4.40
N TYR A 36 -13.26 2.01 3.74
CA TYR A 36 -11.95 1.87 3.10
C TYR A 36 -10.95 2.90 3.61
N VAL A 37 -9.67 2.55 3.53
CA VAL A 37 -8.53 3.42 3.81
C VAL A 37 -7.64 3.44 2.58
N SER A 38 -7.28 4.64 2.14
CA SER A 38 -6.26 4.85 1.12
C SER A 38 -4.90 4.99 1.79
N LEU A 39 -3.95 4.15 1.40
CA LEU A 39 -2.58 4.16 1.88
C LEU A 39 -1.67 4.57 0.71
N THR A 40 -0.88 5.61 0.90
CA THR A 40 0.10 6.09 -0.06
C THR A 40 1.49 5.86 0.51
N ALA A 41 2.31 5.03 -0.13
CA ALA A 41 3.68 4.76 0.28
C ALA A 41 4.66 5.35 -0.74
N GLN A 42 5.71 6.03 -0.26
CA GLN A 42 6.80 6.51 -1.11
C GLN A 42 8.06 5.73 -0.80
N ILE A 43 8.57 5.00 -1.79
CA ILE A 43 9.67 4.05 -1.59
C ILE A 43 10.71 4.21 -2.70
N PHE A 44 11.97 4.24 -2.29
CA PHE A 44 13.09 4.14 -3.22
C PHE A 44 13.28 2.70 -3.66
N MET A 45 13.05 2.44 -4.94
CA MET A 45 13.32 1.14 -5.57
C MET A 45 14.59 1.20 -6.39
N ARG A 46 15.36 0.11 -6.35
CA ARG A 46 16.62 -0.05 -7.10
C ARG A 46 16.36 -0.63 -8.49
N SER A 47 15.26 -1.35 -8.66
CA SER A 47 14.87 -1.98 -9.94
C SER A 47 13.35 -2.02 -10.13
N SER A 48 12.91 -2.09 -11.39
CA SER A 48 11.52 -2.39 -11.75
C SER A 48 11.03 -3.73 -11.21
N GLN A 49 11.94 -4.69 -10.99
CA GLN A 49 11.60 -5.97 -10.37
C GLN A 49 11.07 -5.78 -8.93
N GLU A 50 11.69 -4.91 -8.14
CA GLU A 50 11.24 -4.64 -6.77
C GLU A 50 9.85 -4.01 -6.74
N VAL A 51 9.52 -3.17 -7.72
CA VAL A 51 8.18 -2.60 -7.90
C VAL A 51 7.16 -3.73 -8.11
N ILE A 52 7.44 -4.68 -9.01
CA ILE A 52 6.58 -5.82 -9.28
C ILE A 52 6.40 -6.69 -8.03
N ASP A 53 7.48 -6.95 -7.29
CA ASP A 53 7.42 -7.76 -6.07
C ASP A 53 6.57 -7.12 -4.98
N VAL A 54 6.58 -5.79 -4.87
CA VAL A 54 5.67 -5.05 -3.99
C VAL A 54 4.21 -5.26 -4.40
N TYR A 55 3.87 -5.11 -5.68
CA TYR A 55 2.49 -5.34 -6.15
C TYR A 55 2.05 -6.80 -5.95
N LYS A 56 2.94 -7.77 -6.18
CA LYS A 56 2.65 -9.20 -5.91
C LYS A 56 2.34 -9.46 -4.44
N LYS A 57 3.16 -8.93 -3.52
CA LYS A 57 2.92 -9.04 -2.07
C LYS A 57 1.63 -8.33 -1.66
N ALA A 58 1.36 -7.15 -2.21
CA ALA A 58 0.14 -6.40 -1.94
C ALA A 58 -1.10 -7.15 -2.45
N SER A 59 -1.02 -7.80 -3.61
CA SER A 59 -2.11 -8.60 -4.20
C SER A 59 -2.53 -9.81 -3.36
N ALA A 60 -1.69 -10.26 -2.42
CA ALA A 60 -2.07 -11.31 -1.47
C ALA A 60 -3.08 -10.83 -0.41
N ILE A 61 -3.28 -9.52 -0.27
CA ILE A 61 -4.25 -8.94 0.66
C ILE A 61 -5.61 -8.88 -0.03
N GLU A 62 -6.53 -9.77 0.32
CA GLU A 62 -7.84 -9.77 -0.34
C GLU A 62 -8.61 -8.48 -0.07
N GLY A 63 -9.18 -7.91 -1.14
CA GLY A 63 -9.88 -6.63 -1.11
C GLY A 63 -8.96 -5.41 -1.25
N LEU A 64 -7.65 -5.61 -1.41
CA LEU A 64 -6.72 -4.54 -1.77
C LEU A 64 -6.86 -4.17 -3.25
N ILE A 65 -6.98 -2.88 -3.50
CA ILE A 65 -6.98 -2.28 -4.83
C ILE A 65 -5.71 -1.44 -4.95
N ALA A 66 -4.88 -1.76 -5.93
CA ALA A 66 -3.68 -1.00 -6.27
C ALA A 66 -3.99 0.01 -7.39
N LEU A 67 -3.53 1.25 -7.22
CA LEU A 67 -3.65 2.35 -8.19
C LEU A 67 -2.29 2.75 -8.76
#